data_AF-A0A1R4HEW6-F1
#
_entry.id   AF-A0A1R4HEW6-F1
#
_cell.length_a   1.000
_cell.length_b   1.000
_cell.length_c   1.000
_cell.angle_alpha   90.00
_cell.angle_beta   90.00
_cell.angle_gamma   90.00
#
_symmetry.space_group_name_H-M   'P 1'
#
loop_
_entity.id
_entity.type
_entity.pdbx_description
1 polymer ?
#
loop_
_entity_poly.entity_id
_entity_poly.type
_entity_poly.pdbx_seq_one_letter_code
_entity_poly.pdbx_strand_id
1 'polypeptide(L)'
;MAKELFITQWFSNEMLLAGAALIKRLDEADAQVAAAFWLLDAEEKTWALTIVSSLIESEGPRKYYKRINDVNDSANPNEEIISLHDIQVVNTNNRIIRAIQHSNLGKALLENNRLGRNIIGDVSIEDMYLYRMDWTLLTPENTAVA
;
A
#
# COMPACT_ATOMS: atom_id res chain seq x y z
N MET A 1 -29.42 13.62 -15.87
CA MET A 1 -28.66 12.42 -15.51
C MET A 1 -27.20 12.71 -15.78
N ALA A 2 -26.45 13.12 -14.74
CA ALA A 2 -25.02 13.45 -14.82
C ALA A 2 -24.41 13.51 -13.40
N LYS A 3 -24.62 12.47 -12.59
CA LYS A 3 -24.11 12.46 -11.20
C LYS A 3 -23.28 11.23 -10.82
N GLU A 4 -23.08 10.29 -11.74
CA GLU A 4 -22.42 9.01 -11.43
C GLU A 4 -20.95 8.91 -11.86
N LEU A 5 -20.36 9.93 -12.48
CA LEU A 5 -18.98 9.86 -13.02
C LEU A 5 -17.90 10.52 -12.14
N PHE A 6 -18.26 11.07 -10.98
CA PHE A 6 -17.33 11.87 -10.16
C PHE A 6 -17.00 11.29 -8.78
N ILE A 7 -17.57 10.15 -8.40
CA ILE A 7 -17.36 9.59 -7.03
C ILE A 7 -16.14 8.67 -6.97
N THR A 8 -15.70 8.07 -8.08
CA THR A 8 -14.62 7.06 -8.08
C THR A 8 -13.20 7.64 -8.05
N GLN A 9 -13.00 8.92 -8.39
CA GLN A 9 -11.67 9.54 -8.43
C GLN A 9 -11.21 10.15 -7.09
N TRP A 10 -12.09 10.29 -6.09
CA TRP A 10 -11.78 11.04 -4.88
C TRP A 10 -11.34 10.12 -3.76
N PHE A 11 -10.07 10.26 -3.35
CA PHE A 11 -9.56 9.65 -2.13
C PHE A 11 -10.31 10.23 -0.91
N SER A 12 -11.10 9.41 -0.22
CA SER A 12 -11.96 9.85 0.88
C SER A 12 -11.26 9.73 2.25
N ASN A 13 -11.77 10.45 3.25
CA ASN A 13 -11.31 10.29 4.63
C ASN A 13 -11.61 8.89 5.17
N GLU A 14 -12.70 8.25 4.74
CA GLU A 14 -13.02 6.87 5.13
C GLU A 14 -11.95 5.90 4.64
N MET A 15 -11.51 6.03 3.38
CA MET A 15 -10.41 5.23 2.83
C MET A 15 -9.10 5.46 3.59
N LEU A 16 -8.81 6.72 3.92
CA LEU A 16 -7.64 7.09 4.72
C LEU A 16 -7.65 6.37 6.07
N LEU A 17 -8.77 6.45 6.80
CA LEU A 17 -8.90 5.85 8.13
C LEU A 17 -8.93 4.32 8.08
N ALA A 18 -9.67 3.74 7.13
CA ALA A 18 -9.77 2.29 6.96
C ALA A 18 -8.41 1.66 6.65
N GLY A 19 -7.61 2.28 5.77
CA GLY A 19 -6.28 1.78 5.44
C GLY A 19 -5.32 1.89 6.63
N ALA A 20 -5.37 2.99 7.37
CA ALA A 20 -4.57 3.15 8.59
C ALA A 20 -4.93 2.09 9.65
N ALA A 21 -6.22 1.81 9.85
CA ALA A 21 -6.69 0.79 10.78
C ALA A 21 -6.23 -0.62 10.37
N LEU A 22 -6.35 -0.97 9.08
CA LEU A 22 -5.88 -2.25 8.57
C LEU A 22 -4.36 -2.41 8.72
N ILE A 23 -3.57 -1.41 8.37
CA ILE A 23 -2.11 -1.46 8.51
C ILE A 23 -1.73 -1.66 9.98
N LYS A 24 -2.39 -0.96 10.90
CA LYS A 24 -2.16 -1.14 12.34
C LYS A 24 -2.46 -2.58 12.79
N ARG A 25 -3.59 -3.16 12.36
CA ARG A 25 -3.93 -4.55 12.69
C ARG A 25 -2.93 -5.54 12.09
N LEU A 26 -2.40 -5.27 10.90
CA LEU A 26 -1.35 -6.08 10.28
C LEU A 26 -0.02 -5.98 11.02
N ASP A 27 0.34 -4.82 11.56
CA ASP A 27 1.53 -4.65 12.40
C ASP A 27 1.42 -5.43 13.71
N GLU A 28 0.26 -5.35 14.37
CA GLU A 28 -0.03 -6.13 15.58
C GLU A 28 0.02 -7.64 15.33
N ALA A 29 -0.23 -8.08 14.10
CA ALA A 29 -0.14 -9.47 13.65
C ALA A 29 1.22 -9.87 13.04
N ASP A 30 2.25 -9.02 13.18
CA ASP A 30 3.61 -9.21 12.65
C ASP A 30 3.62 -9.57 11.14
N ALA A 31 2.79 -8.88 10.36
CA ALA A 31 2.65 -9.10 8.92
C ALA A 31 3.79 -8.48 8.08
N GLN A 32 4.81 -7.89 8.72
CA GLN A 32 5.98 -7.28 8.11
C GLN A 32 5.62 -6.37 6.91
N VAL A 33 4.74 -5.40 7.12
CA VAL A 33 4.33 -4.46 6.06
C VAL A 33 5.47 -3.47 5.80
N ALA A 34 6.21 -3.67 4.73
CA ALA A 34 7.36 -2.84 4.36
C ALA A 34 6.95 -1.48 3.76
N ALA A 35 5.83 -1.46 3.03
CA ALA A 35 5.22 -0.22 2.55
C ALA A 35 3.71 -0.42 2.38
N ALA A 36 2.96 0.67 2.50
CA ALA A 36 1.53 0.65 2.27
C ALA A 36 1.06 1.99 1.67
N PHE A 37 0.32 1.90 0.58
CA PHE A 37 -0.19 3.07 -0.13
C PHE A 37 -1.44 2.73 -0.94
N TRP A 38 -2.36 3.68 -1.01
CA TRP A 38 -3.44 3.67 -2.00
C TRP A 38 -2.92 4.19 -3.33
N LEU A 39 -3.25 3.52 -4.42
CA LEU A 39 -2.94 3.94 -5.78
C LEU A 39 -4.23 4.06 -6.59
N LEU A 40 -4.38 5.16 -7.32
CA LEU A 40 -5.46 5.32 -8.29
C LEU A 40 -5.06 4.63 -9.59
N ASP A 41 -5.82 3.61 -9.99
CA ASP A 41 -5.66 2.95 -11.27
C ASP A 41 -6.02 3.90 -12.41
N ALA A 42 -5.13 4.01 -13.40
CA ALA A 42 -5.28 4.99 -14.47
C ALA A 42 -6.33 4.58 -15.51
N GLU A 43 -6.60 3.28 -15.66
CA GLU A 43 -7.54 2.72 -16.63
C GLU A 43 -8.93 2.63 -16.01
N GLU A 44 -9.04 1.96 -14.87
CA GLU A 44 -10.31 1.67 -14.18
C GLU A 44 -10.83 2.86 -13.35
N LYS A 45 -9.97 3.85 -13.07
CA LYS A 45 -10.28 5.00 -12.20
C LYS A 45 -10.81 4.59 -10.83
N THR A 46 -10.27 3.50 -10.30
CA THR A 46 -10.56 2.95 -8.98
C THR A 46 -9.32 2.96 -8.11
N TRP A 47 -9.52 3.04 -6.81
CA TRP A 47 -8.43 3.04 -5.83
C TRP A 47 -8.18 1.63 -5.32
N ALA A 48 -6.90 1.24 -5.26
CA ALA A 48 -6.48 -0.01 -4.65
C ALA A 48 -5.44 0.24 -3.56
N LEU A 49 -5.63 -0.38 -2.40
CA LEU A 49 -4.65 -0.38 -1.31
C LEU A 49 -3.58 -1.41 -1.63
N THR A 50 -2.38 -0.94 -1.93
CA THR A 50 -1.22 -1.81 -2.12
C THR A 50 -0.50 -2.00 -0.80
N ILE A 51 -0.36 -3.25 -0.38
CA ILE A 51 0.43 -3.68 0.78
C ILE A 51 1.66 -4.42 0.27
N VAL A 52 2.82 -3.96 0.71
CA VAL A 52 4.11 -4.53 0.34
C VAL A 52 4.66 -5.30 1.53
N SER A 53 5.06 -6.55 1.33
CA SER A 53 5.71 -7.34 2.38
C SER A 53 6.72 -8.33 1.81
N SER A 54 7.83 -8.53 2.55
CA SER A 54 8.80 -9.59 2.31
C SER A 54 8.21 -10.99 2.51
N LEU A 55 7.20 -11.13 3.38
CA LEU A 55 6.53 -12.40 3.65
C LEU A 55 5.88 -12.96 2.39
N ILE A 56 5.42 -12.13 1.46
CA ILE A 56 4.79 -12.60 0.22
C ILE A 56 5.75 -13.45 -0.62
N GLU A 57 7.06 -13.22 -0.55
CA GLU A 57 8.05 -14.06 -1.24
C GLU A 57 8.25 -15.43 -0.57
N SER A 58 8.12 -15.50 0.76
CA SER A 58 8.39 -16.71 1.54
C SER A 58 7.14 -17.58 1.76
N GLU A 59 5.98 -16.98 2.04
CA GLU A 59 4.71 -17.67 2.28
C GLU A 59 3.76 -17.67 1.08
N GLY A 60 3.97 -16.77 0.11
CA GLY A 60 3.13 -16.63 -1.08
C GLY A 60 1.88 -15.75 -0.85
N PRO A 61 1.33 -15.17 -1.92
CA PRO A 61 0.26 -14.18 -1.83
C PRO A 61 -1.03 -14.73 -1.22
N ARG A 62 -1.35 -16.02 -1.46
CA ARG A 62 -2.57 -16.65 -0.89
C ARG A 62 -2.56 -16.69 0.62
N LYS A 63 -1.40 -16.99 1.24
CA LYS A 63 -1.27 -17.00 2.70
C LYS A 63 -1.35 -15.58 3.26
N TYR A 64 -0.76 -14.62 2.56
CA TYR A 64 -0.83 -13.22 2.95
C TYR A 64 -2.26 -12.66 2.89
N TYR A 65 -3.02 -12.97 1.82
CA TYR A 65 -4.44 -12.63 1.75
C TYR A 65 -5.26 -13.28 2.87
N LYS A 66 -4.95 -14.53 3.23
CA LYS A 66 -5.58 -15.16 4.39
C LYS A 66 -5.27 -14.38 5.67
N ARG A 67 -4.03 -13.96 5.89
CA ARG A 67 -3.65 -13.13 7.04
C ARG A 67 -4.44 -11.82 7.08
N ILE A 68 -4.61 -11.16 5.94
CA ILE A 68 -5.45 -9.94 5.83
C ILE A 68 -6.90 -10.24 6.21
N ASN A 69 -7.46 -11.36 5.75
CA ASN A 69 -8.80 -11.77 6.14
C ASN A 69 -8.90 -12.04 7.65
N ASP A 70 -7.95 -12.79 8.21
CA ASP A 70 -7.93 -13.14 9.63
C ASP A 70 -7.85 -11.88 10.52
N VAL A 71 -7.08 -10.85 10.13
CA VAL A 71 -7.04 -9.57 10.88
C VAL A 71 -8.28 -8.70 10.66
N ASN A 72 -8.97 -8.85 9.52
CA ASN A 72 -10.25 -8.19 9.27
C ASN A 72 -11.37 -8.80 10.11
N ASP A 73 -11.35 -10.12 10.30
CA ASP A 73 -12.31 -10.81 11.17
C ASP A 73 -12.15 -10.40 12.65
N SER A 74 -10.97 -9.92 13.05
CA SER A 74 -10.71 -9.40 14.40
C SER A 74 -10.94 -7.89 14.55
N ALA A 75 -11.45 -7.20 13.54
CA ALA A 75 -11.63 -5.76 13.59
C ALA A 75 -12.78 -5.33 14.50
N ASN A 76 -12.69 -4.11 15.05
CA ASN A 76 -13.78 -3.56 15.85
C ASN A 76 -15.02 -3.33 14.98
N PRO A 77 -16.24 -3.52 15.50
CA PRO A 77 -17.48 -3.29 14.73
C PRO A 77 -17.68 -1.87 14.19
N ASN A 78 -16.95 -0.90 14.73
CA ASN A 78 -17.00 0.51 14.31
C ASN A 78 -15.89 0.88 13.32
N GLU A 79 -15.00 -0.06 12.98
CA GLU A 79 -13.95 0.15 11.98
C GLU A 79 -14.49 -0.21 10.59
N GLU A 80 -14.20 0.63 9.61
CA GLU A 80 -14.45 0.33 8.20
C GLU A 80 -13.48 -0.76 7.73
N ILE A 81 -14.03 -1.78 7.07
CA ILE A 81 -13.26 -2.93 6.55
C ILE A 81 -13.09 -2.79 5.06
N ILE A 82 -11.82 -2.80 4.63
CA ILE A 82 -11.48 -2.78 3.21
C ILE A 82 -11.69 -4.19 2.64
N SER A 83 -12.46 -4.26 1.55
CA SER A 83 -12.66 -5.49 0.80
C SER A 83 -11.33 -6.03 0.27
N LEU A 84 -11.15 -7.35 0.29
CA LEU A 84 -9.97 -7.98 -0.31
C LEU A 84 -9.85 -7.68 -1.82
N HIS A 85 -10.95 -7.35 -2.50
CA HIS A 85 -10.94 -6.96 -3.91
C HIS A 85 -10.24 -5.61 -4.15
N ASP A 86 -10.26 -4.72 -3.16
CA ASP A 86 -9.63 -3.40 -3.22
C ASP A 86 -8.20 -3.43 -2.66
N ILE A 87 -7.68 -4.62 -2.31
CA ILE A 87 -6.34 -4.80 -1.75
C ILE A 87 -5.46 -5.58 -2.72
N GLN A 88 -4.31 -4.99 -3.03
CA GLN A 88 -3.23 -5.64 -3.76
C GLN A 88 -2.09 -5.98 -2.80
N VAL A 89 -1.67 -7.24 -2.80
CA VAL A 89 -0.49 -7.68 -2.05
C VAL A 89 0.67 -7.87 -3.03
N VAL A 90 1.79 -7.22 -2.77
CA VAL A 90 2.97 -7.28 -3.64
C VAL A 90 4.22 -7.55 -2.82
N ASN A 91 5.19 -8.25 -3.40
CA ASN A 91 6.50 -8.38 -2.78
C ASN A 91 7.29 -7.06 -2.84
N THR A 92 8.44 -7.03 -2.17
CA THR A 92 9.35 -5.88 -2.16
C THR A 92 9.92 -5.55 -3.54
N ASN A 93 9.90 -6.49 -4.48
CA ASN A 93 10.35 -6.32 -5.86
C ASN A 93 9.33 -5.60 -6.79
N ASN A 94 8.63 -4.59 -6.27
CA ASN A 94 7.62 -3.82 -7.00
C ASN A 94 8.23 -2.63 -7.78
N ARG A 95 7.75 -2.38 -9.00
CA ARG A 95 8.26 -1.29 -9.87
C ARG A 95 8.13 0.11 -9.26
N ILE A 96 7.03 0.38 -8.58
CA ILE A 96 6.74 1.69 -7.96
C ILE A 96 7.74 1.93 -6.83
N ILE A 97 7.97 0.92 -6.00
CA ILE A 97 8.94 0.99 -4.91
C ILE A 97 10.34 1.27 -5.46
N ARG A 98 10.79 0.51 -6.45
CA ARG A 98 12.09 0.74 -7.09
C ARG A 98 12.18 2.14 -7.69
N ALA A 99 11.13 2.64 -8.33
CA ALA A 99 11.11 3.99 -8.89
C ALA A 99 11.25 5.06 -7.79
N ILE A 100 10.50 4.95 -6.69
CA ILE A 100 10.58 5.87 -5.55
C ILE A 100 11.99 5.81 -4.93
N GLN A 101 12.53 4.61 -4.74
CA GLN A 101 13.86 4.38 -4.15
C GLN A 101 14.98 5.07 -4.94
N HIS A 102 14.94 5.00 -6.28
CA HIS A 102 15.94 5.62 -7.15
C HIS A 102 15.67 7.11 -7.44
N SER A 103 14.58 7.66 -6.91
CA SER A 103 14.26 9.09 -7.02
C SER A 103 14.78 9.88 -5.82
N ASN A 104 14.62 11.20 -5.84
CA ASN A 104 14.92 12.06 -4.70
C ASN A 104 14.06 11.74 -3.44
N LEU A 105 12.95 11.02 -3.61
CA LEU A 105 12.09 10.58 -2.51
C LEU A 105 12.66 9.38 -1.74
N GLY A 106 13.63 8.64 -2.31
CA GLY A 106 14.27 7.50 -1.65
C GLY A 106 15.06 7.86 -0.38
N LYS A 107 15.28 9.16 -0.13
CA LYS A 107 15.94 9.71 1.07
C LYS A 107 14.98 10.46 1.98
N ALA A 108 13.71 10.60 1.58
CA ALA A 108 12.71 11.32 2.34
C ALA A 108 12.04 10.40 3.36
N LEU A 109 11.61 10.97 4.48
CA LEU A 109 10.65 10.31 5.37
C LEU A 109 9.28 10.35 4.69
N LEU A 110 8.85 9.21 4.16
CA LEU A 110 7.60 9.06 3.44
C LEU A 110 6.57 8.42 4.37
N GLU A 111 5.84 9.27 5.11
CA GLU A 111 4.77 8.84 6.01
C GLU A 111 3.55 9.77 5.89
N ASN A 112 2.37 9.19 5.66
CA ASN A 112 1.08 9.90 5.55
C ASN A 112 1.09 11.06 4.54
N ASN A 113 1.66 10.85 3.34
CA ASN A 113 1.78 11.86 2.29
C ASN A 113 0.94 11.52 1.06
N ARG A 114 0.36 12.54 0.42
CA ARG A 114 -0.27 12.40 -0.91
C ARG A 114 0.69 12.82 -2.00
N LEU A 115 0.90 11.93 -2.97
CA LEU A 115 1.58 12.23 -4.21
C LEU A 115 0.52 12.32 -5.30
N GLY A 116 0.18 13.55 -5.70
CA GLY A 116 -0.64 13.78 -6.88
C GLY A 116 0.09 13.38 -8.16
N ARG A 117 -0.53 13.68 -9.31
CA ARG A 117 -0.02 13.31 -10.63
C ARG A 117 1.48 13.61 -10.79
N ASN A 118 2.26 12.56 -10.98
CA ASN A 118 3.70 12.65 -11.11
C ASN A 118 4.25 11.51 -11.98
N ILE A 119 5.48 11.69 -12.45
CA ILE A 119 6.27 10.65 -13.11
C ILE A 119 7.52 10.46 -12.27
N ILE A 120 7.69 9.26 -11.74
CA ILE A 120 8.86 8.88 -10.93
C ILE A 120 9.63 7.85 -11.75
N GLY A 121 10.80 8.25 -12.28
CA GLY A 121 11.52 7.42 -13.24
C GLY A 121 10.69 7.18 -14.51
N ASP A 122 10.36 5.92 -14.78
CA ASP A 122 9.50 5.46 -15.88
C ASP A 122 8.05 5.16 -15.43
N VAL A 123 7.75 5.32 -14.14
CA VAL A 123 6.43 5.02 -13.56
C VAL A 123 5.58 6.29 -13.53
N SER A 124 4.47 6.26 -14.26
CA SER A 124 3.42 7.28 -14.15
C SER A 124 2.50 6.97 -12.98
N ILE A 125 2.32 7.95 -12.09
CA ILE A 125 1.40 7.90 -10.97
C ILE A 125 0.34 8.97 -11.23
N GLU A 126 -0.93 8.56 -11.29
CA GLU A 126 -2.03 9.51 -11.43
C GLU A 126 -2.38 10.17 -10.09
N ASP A 127 -2.52 9.36 -9.05
CA ASP A 127 -2.66 9.80 -7.66
C ASP A 127 -2.27 8.65 -6.73
N MET A 128 -1.67 8.98 -5.60
CA MET A 128 -1.24 8.02 -4.59
C MET A 128 -1.33 8.65 -3.20
N TYR A 129 -1.87 7.90 -2.25
CA TYR A 129 -1.77 8.24 -0.83
C TYR A 129 -0.88 7.20 -0.13
N LEU A 130 0.23 7.66 0.43
CA LEU A 130 1.23 6.81 1.05
C LEU A 130 1.13 6.90 2.56
N TYR A 131 0.90 5.75 3.21
CA TYR A 131 0.90 5.64 4.66
C TYR A 131 2.32 5.56 5.20
N ARG A 132 3.12 4.65 4.63
CA ARG A 132 4.53 4.49 5.01
C ARG A 132 5.37 3.84 3.92
N MET A 133 6.67 4.06 4.03
CA MET A 133 7.70 3.35 3.30
C MET A 133 8.89 3.09 4.22
N ASP A 134 9.10 1.84 4.60
CA ASP A 134 10.21 1.43 5.44
C ASP A 134 11.34 0.86 4.59
N TRP A 135 12.35 1.69 4.35
CA TRP A 135 13.52 1.30 3.56
C TRP A 135 14.30 0.13 4.17
N THR A 136 14.26 -0.06 5.49
CA THR A 136 14.98 -1.17 6.15
C THR A 136 14.36 -2.52 5.83
N LEU A 137 13.03 -2.58 5.69
CA LEU A 137 12.30 -3.79 5.30
C LEU A 137 12.30 -4.02 3.77
N LEU A 138 12.43 -2.94 2.98
CA LEU A 138 12.47 -3.01 1.52
C LEU A 138 13.85 -3.35 0.95
N THR A 139 14.91 -2.94 1.64
CA THR A 139 16.28 -3.38 1.39
C THR A 139 16.79 -4.09 2.64
N PRO A 140 16.52 -5.39 2.79
CA PRO A 140 17.20 -6.16 3.82
C PRO A 140 18.69 -6.02 3.53
N GLU A 141 19.43 -5.44 4.47
CA GLU A 141 20.86 -5.23 4.32
C GLU A 141 21.55 -6.54 3.94
N ASN A 142 22.03 -6.63 2.71
CA ASN A 142 23.16 -7.49 2.41
C ASN A 142 24.43 -6.69 2.74
N THR A 143 24.59 -6.35 4.02
CA THR A 143 25.83 -5.81 4.59
C THR A 143 26.31 -6.69 5.73
N ALA A 144 26.29 -8.01 5.51
CA ALA A 144 27.18 -8.92 6.21
C ALA A 144 27.97 -9.70 5.17
N VAL A 145 29.29 -9.48 5.19
CA VAL A 145 30.36 -10.31 4.59
C VAL A 145 30.65 -10.10 3.10
N ALA A 146 31.64 -9.24 2.79
CA ALA A 146 32.97 -9.66 2.29
C ALA A 146 33.91 -8.45 2.21
#